data_AF-A0A926DMV2-F1
#
_entry.id   AF-A0A926DMV2-F1
#
_cell.length_a   1.000
_cell.length_b   1.000
_cell.length_c   1.000
_cell.angle_alpha   90.00
_cell.angle_beta   90.00
_cell.angle_gamma   90.00
#
_symmetry.space_group_name_H-M   'P 1'
#
loop_
_entity.id
_entity.type
_entity.pdbx_description
1 polymer ?
#
loop_
_entity_poly.entity_id
_entity_poly.type
_entity_poly.pdbx_seq_one_letter_code
_entity_poly.pdbx_strand_id
1 'polypeptide(L)'
;MSIAEKLAKIAENEQAVFEAGKKSEYDTFWDVYQENGNMTYYAYAFAGVGWTQSVFKPKYNIEPVTPTSMFSSSRIVDIRPQTIGVDVDFSKCTSFYYLCSNSTIKYIGVVDCSSAQSASLSYIFSSAKELVSVEKVIMPEMDSAGFADKSFENAKKLEHIRIEGVIRRSTNLSWSVVLKKESITSIVQALSDTAEGQTITFSQAAKNNAFTDSEWAELIGTKPNWTFSLA
;
A
#
# COMPACT_ATOMS: atom_id res chain seq x y z
N MET A 1 25.19 -52.43 -9.23
CA MET A 1 24.49 -51.25 -9.75
C MET A 1 24.48 -51.32 -11.27
N SER A 2 23.31 -51.39 -11.89
CA SER A 2 23.15 -51.47 -13.36
C SER A 2 23.52 -50.15 -14.03
N ILE A 3 23.72 -50.17 -15.37
CA ILE A 3 23.94 -48.95 -16.14
C ILE A 3 22.74 -48.00 -16.02
N ALA A 4 21.52 -48.54 -16.03
CA ALA A 4 20.30 -47.75 -15.85
C ALA A 4 20.26 -47.06 -14.47
N GLU A 5 20.63 -47.76 -13.40
CA GLU A 5 20.71 -47.18 -12.04
C GLU A 5 21.77 -46.07 -11.93
N LYS A 6 22.89 -46.20 -12.66
CA LYS A 6 23.93 -45.15 -12.71
C LYS A 6 23.44 -43.90 -13.46
N LEU A 7 22.75 -44.08 -14.59
CA LEU A 7 22.20 -42.96 -15.37
C LEU A 7 21.12 -42.21 -14.60
N ALA A 8 20.23 -42.93 -13.89
CA ALA A 8 19.23 -42.30 -13.03
C ALA A 8 19.85 -41.42 -11.95
N LYS A 9 20.90 -41.93 -11.27
CA LYS A 9 21.63 -41.15 -10.25
C LYS A 9 22.35 -39.92 -10.80
N ILE A 10 22.88 -40.00 -12.02
CA ILE A 10 23.51 -38.84 -12.66
C ILE A 10 22.44 -37.77 -12.93
N ALA A 11 21.31 -38.14 -13.51
CA ALA A 11 20.22 -37.20 -13.78
C ALA A 11 19.66 -36.55 -12.50
N GLU A 12 19.47 -37.33 -11.43
CA GLU A 12 19.06 -36.82 -10.11
C GLU A 12 20.08 -35.83 -9.54
N ASN A 13 21.38 -36.15 -9.62
CA ASN A 13 22.44 -35.28 -9.14
C ASN A 13 22.56 -33.98 -9.96
N GLU A 14 22.42 -34.06 -11.29
CA GLU A 14 22.44 -32.89 -12.18
C GLU A 14 21.30 -31.92 -11.83
N GLN A 15 20.09 -32.44 -11.63
CA GLN A 15 18.96 -31.63 -11.21
C GLN A 15 19.19 -30.99 -9.84
N ALA A 16 19.75 -31.74 -8.88
CA ALA A 16 20.06 -31.22 -7.55
C ALA A 16 21.11 -30.09 -7.59
N VAL A 17 22.17 -30.25 -8.38
CA VAL A 17 23.21 -29.22 -8.56
C VAL A 17 22.65 -27.97 -9.24
N PHE A 18 21.81 -28.15 -10.26
CA PHE A 18 21.16 -27.03 -10.95
C PHE A 18 20.26 -26.21 -10.00
N GLU A 19 19.41 -26.88 -9.21
CA GLU A 19 18.56 -26.19 -8.24
C GLU A 19 19.36 -25.54 -7.10
N ALA A 20 20.46 -26.17 -6.66
CA ALA A 20 21.37 -25.57 -5.69
C ALA A 20 22.03 -24.29 -6.24
N GLY A 21 22.44 -24.31 -7.52
CA GLY A 21 22.98 -23.13 -8.21
C GLY A 21 21.98 -21.98 -8.26
N LYS A 22 20.74 -22.23 -8.71
CA LYS A 22 19.66 -21.24 -8.73
C LYS A 22 19.38 -20.66 -7.35
N LYS A 23 19.33 -21.51 -6.33
CA LYS A 23 19.15 -21.05 -4.94
C LYS A 23 20.32 -20.16 -4.49
N SER A 24 21.55 -20.54 -4.80
CA SER A 24 22.74 -19.76 -4.44
C SER A 24 22.75 -18.38 -5.11
N GLU A 25 22.36 -18.29 -6.38
CA GLU A 25 22.25 -17.00 -7.10
C GLU A 25 21.14 -16.13 -6.53
N TYR A 26 19.96 -16.72 -6.25
CA TYR A 26 18.86 -16.04 -5.59
C TYR A 26 19.28 -15.48 -4.22
N ASP A 27 19.89 -16.33 -3.38
CA ASP A 27 20.33 -15.94 -2.05
C ASP A 27 21.36 -14.81 -2.15
N THR A 28 22.37 -14.95 -3.02
CA THR A 28 23.41 -13.93 -3.23
C THR A 28 22.82 -12.59 -3.69
N PHE A 29 21.87 -12.62 -4.63
CA PHE A 29 21.23 -11.40 -5.13
C PHE A 29 20.52 -10.65 -3.99
N TRP A 30 19.67 -11.33 -3.22
CA TRP A 30 18.91 -10.67 -2.15
C TRP A 30 19.76 -10.31 -0.93
N ASP A 31 20.80 -11.08 -0.64
CA ASP A 31 21.76 -10.77 0.43
C ASP A 31 22.50 -9.47 0.14
N VAL A 32 22.89 -9.26 -1.12
CA VAL A 32 23.50 -7.99 -1.55
C VAL A 32 22.45 -6.89 -1.62
N TYR A 33 21.32 -7.14 -2.29
CA TYR A 33 20.33 -6.12 -2.58
C TYR A 33 19.63 -5.58 -1.32
N GLN A 34 19.27 -6.43 -0.35
CA GLN A 34 18.66 -6.03 0.93
C GLN A 34 19.68 -5.89 2.07
N GLU A 35 20.98 -5.86 1.76
CA GLU A 35 22.07 -5.72 2.74
C GLU A 35 21.97 -6.74 3.90
N ASN A 36 21.74 -8.02 3.57
CA ASN A 36 21.48 -9.11 4.51
C ASN A 36 20.31 -8.82 5.47
N GLY A 37 19.30 -8.09 4.99
CA GLY A 37 18.12 -7.67 5.76
C GLY A 37 18.30 -6.37 6.54
N ASN A 38 19.44 -5.68 6.43
CA ASN A 38 19.71 -4.44 7.16
C ASN A 38 19.35 -3.17 6.38
N MET A 39 18.95 -3.29 5.11
CA MET A 39 18.55 -2.16 4.29
C MET A 39 17.35 -1.45 4.92
N THR A 40 17.44 -0.12 5.08
CA THR A 40 16.36 0.73 5.62
C THR A 40 15.94 1.84 4.65
N TYR A 41 16.81 2.18 3.69
CA TYR A 41 16.53 3.20 2.68
C TYR A 41 15.97 2.55 1.40
N TYR A 42 14.65 2.47 1.29
CA TYR A 42 13.95 1.84 0.16
C TYR A 42 13.42 2.83 -0.88
N ALA A 43 13.92 4.06 -0.90
CA ALA A 43 13.49 5.03 -1.90
C ALA A 43 13.81 4.50 -3.30
N TYR A 44 12.79 4.38 -4.15
CA TYR A 44 12.88 3.81 -5.50
C TYR A 44 13.42 2.38 -5.61
N ALA A 45 13.58 1.64 -4.51
CA ALA A 45 14.20 0.30 -4.54
C ALA A 45 13.48 -0.62 -5.55
N PHE A 46 12.16 -0.70 -5.41
CA PHE A 46 11.31 -1.53 -6.26
C PHE A 46 10.62 -0.73 -7.39
N ALA A 47 11.24 0.36 -7.84
CA ALA A 47 10.71 1.19 -8.90
C ALA A 47 11.11 0.71 -10.30
N GLY A 48 10.26 1.02 -11.29
CA GLY A 48 10.50 0.73 -12.70
C GLY A 48 9.93 -0.61 -13.17
N VAL A 49 9.81 -0.73 -14.49
CA VAL A 49 9.06 -1.81 -15.15
C VAL A 49 9.70 -3.20 -15.03
N GLY A 50 10.95 -3.28 -14.56
CA GLY A 50 11.67 -4.54 -14.35
C GLY A 50 11.14 -5.35 -13.17
N TRP A 51 10.54 -4.69 -12.18
CA TRP A 51 9.93 -5.37 -11.04
C TRP A 51 8.53 -5.86 -11.41
N THR A 52 8.40 -7.16 -11.64
CA THR A 52 7.12 -7.84 -11.86
C THR A 52 6.79 -8.74 -10.67
N GLN A 53 5.53 -9.19 -10.56
CA GLN A 53 5.14 -10.16 -9.51
C GLN A 53 5.97 -11.46 -9.54
N SER A 54 6.47 -11.88 -10.71
CA SER A 54 7.23 -13.12 -10.85
C SER A 54 8.67 -13.01 -10.35
N VAL A 55 9.28 -11.81 -10.43
CA VAL A 55 10.67 -11.58 -10.01
C VAL A 55 10.77 -10.91 -8.64
N PHE A 56 9.72 -10.25 -8.17
CA PHE A 56 9.65 -9.69 -6.83
C PHE A 56 9.45 -10.80 -5.79
N LYS A 57 10.57 -11.34 -5.32
CA LYS A 57 10.67 -12.43 -4.35
C LYS A 57 11.69 -12.06 -3.27
N PRO A 58 11.43 -11.02 -2.47
CA PRO A 58 12.36 -10.61 -1.42
C PRO A 58 12.66 -11.78 -0.46
N LYS A 59 13.91 -11.87 -0.01
CA LYS A 59 14.36 -12.90 0.94
C LYS A 59 14.15 -12.45 2.39
N TYR A 60 14.29 -11.16 2.65
CA TYR A 60 14.18 -10.56 3.98
C TYR A 60 12.93 -9.69 4.10
N ASN A 61 12.44 -9.55 5.33
CA ASN A 61 11.39 -8.58 5.65
C ASN A 61 11.80 -7.18 5.19
N ILE A 62 10.81 -6.41 4.78
CA ILE A 62 10.98 -5.09 4.21
C ILE A 62 10.56 -4.08 5.27
N GLU A 63 11.54 -3.43 5.91
CA GLU A 63 11.34 -2.48 7.02
C GLU A 63 11.85 -1.07 6.66
N PRO A 64 11.17 -0.34 5.75
CA PRO A 64 11.64 0.95 5.29
C PRO A 64 11.53 2.04 6.35
N VAL A 65 12.52 2.93 6.38
CA VAL A 65 12.43 4.25 7.02
C VAL A 65 12.01 5.31 5.99
N THR A 66 12.45 5.15 4.74
CA THR A 66 12.11 6.07 3.63
C THR A 66 11.61 5.28 2.41
N PRO A 67 10.30 5.06 2.26
CA PRO A 67 9.69 4.33 1.14
C PRO A 67 9.29 5.24 -0.03
N THR A 68 9.89 6.43 -0.17
CA THR A 68 9.54 7.39 -1.22
C THR A 68 9.63 6.75 -2.59
N SER A 69 8.53 6.76 -3.34
CA SER A 69 8.45 6.17 -4.68
C SER A 69 8.89 4.70 -4.74
N MET A 70 8.86 3.98 -3.62
CA MET A 70 9.45 2.65 -3.47
C MET A 70 9.01 1.68 -4.56
N PHE A 71 7.73 1.73 -4.97
CA PHE A 71 7.17 0.87 -6.00
C PHE A 71 6.77 1.63 -7.27
N SER A 72 7.25 2.85 -7.46
CA SER A 72 6.84 3.72 -8.57
C SER A 72 7.09 3.05 -9.92
N SER A 73 6.10 3.05 -10.81
CA SER A 73 6.18 2.44 -12.15
C SER A 73 6.48 0.93 -12.16
N SER A 74 6.37 0.24 -11.02
CA SER A 74 6.55 -1.20 -10.94
C SER A 74 5.41 -1.96 -11.61
N ARG A 75 5.70 -3.19 -12.03
CA ARG A 75 4.74 -4.17 -12.54
C ARG A 75 4.38 -5.24 -11.49
N ILE A 76 4.60 -4.93 -10.22
CA ILE A 76 4.15 -5.75 -9.08
C ILE A 76 2.65 -5.57 -8.93
N VAL A 77 1.92 -6.61 -8.52
CA VAL A 77 0.45 -6.58 -8.41
C VAL A 77 0.00 -6.61 -6.95
N ASP A 78 0.68 -7.36 -6.10
CA ASP A 78 0.30 -7.58 -4.71
C ASP A 78 1.55 -7.64 -3.83
N ILE A 79 1.59 -6.78 -2.82
CA ILE A 79 2.69 -6.68 -1.85
C ILE A 79 2.29 -7.15 -0.45
N ARG A 80 1.14 -7.82 -0.31
CA ARG A 80 0.72 -8.35 1.00
C ARG A 80 1.58 -9.54 1.41
N PRO A 81 1.88 -9.74 2.71
CA PRO A 81 2.77 -10.79 3.17
C PRO A 81 2.40 -12.20 2.71
N GLN A 82 1.11 -12.53 2.69
CA GLN A 82 0.61 -13.82 2.20
C GLN A 82 0.92 -14.09 0.72
N THR A 83 1.19 -13.05 -0.07
CA THR A 83 1.46 -13.17 -1.50
C THR A 83 2.95 -13.17 -1.81
N ILE A 84 3.74 -12.41 -1.05
CA ILE A 84 5.19 -12.26 -1.30
C ILE A 84 6.07 -13.10 -0.38
N GLY A 85 5.53 -13.63 0.73
CA GLY A 85 6.22 -14.55 1.64
C GLY A 85 7.11 -13.90 2.70
N VAL A 86 7.13 -12.55 2.77
CA VAL A 86 7.85 -11.77 3.78
C VAL A 86 6.95 -10.62 4.26
N ASP A 87 7.23 -10.08 5.44
CA ASP A 87 6.51 -8.92 5.94
C ASP A 87 6.95 -7.63 5.26
N VAL A 88 6.01 -6.69 5.12
CA VAL A 88 6.29 -5.30 4.75
C VAL A 88 5.82 -4.43 5.91
N ASP A 89 6.77 -3.94 6.70
CA ASP A 89 6.51 -3.19 7.92
C ASP A 89 6.83 -1.70 7.70
N PHE A 90 5.78 -0.89 7.59
CA PHE A 90 5.90 0.55 7.44
C PHE A 90 5.98 1.31 8.79
N SER A 91 5.99 0.64 9.94
CA SER A 91 5.90 1.28 11.27
C SER A 91 7.02 2.29 11.56
N LYS A 92 8.17 2.16 10.90
CA LYS A 92 9.33 3.06 11.02
C LYS A 92 9.38 4.15 9.94
N CYS A 93 8.43 4.19 9.01
CA CYS A 93 8.41 5.14 7.91
C CYS A 93 8.10 6.56 8.36
N THR A 94 8.95 7.50 7.95
CA THR A 94 8.77 8.93 8.28
C THR A 94 8.01 9.71 7.19
N SER A 95 7.84 9.11 6.00
CA SER A 95 7.27 9.72 4.80
C SER A 95 6.73 8.63 3.85
N PHE A 96 5.77 8.97 2.98
CA PHE A 96 5.11 8.01 2.07
C PHE A 96 4.92 8.52 0.64
N TYR A 97 5.64 9.58 0.25
CA TYR A 97 5.45 10.21 -1.06
C TYR A 97 5.49 9.20 -2.22
N TYR A 98 4.41 9.18 -3.01
CA TYR A 98 4.31 8.40 -4.25
C TYR A 98 4.58 6.90 -4.10
N LEU A 99 4.26 6.30 -2.95
CA LEU A 99 4.59 4.92 -2.58
C LEU A 99 4.49 3.93 -3.75
N CYS A 100 3.40 3.98 -4.52
CA CYS A 100 3.13 3.11 -5.67
C CYS A 100 2.65 3.85 -6.93
N SER A 101 3.11 5.09 -7.13
CA SER A 101 2.71 5.94 -8.27
C SER A 101 2.98 5.28 -9.63
N ASN A 102 2.00 5.32 -10.53
CA ASN A 102 2.05 4.71 -11.88
C ASN A 102 2.43 3.22 -11.93
N SER A 103 2.32 2.51 -10.80
CA SER A 103 2.54 1.07 -10.73
C SER A 103 1.30 0.27 -11.15
N THR A 104 1.46 -1.04 -11.27
CA THR A 104 0.34 -1.99 -11.42
C THR A 104 -0.15 -2.59 -10.10
N ILE A 105 0.32 -2.06 -8.96
CA ILE A 105 -0.04 -2.60 -7.64
C ILE A 105 -1.54 -2.41 -7.42
N LYS A 106 -2.21 -3.51 -7.12
CA LYS A 106 -3.64 -3.59 -6.81
C LYS A 106 -3.89 -3.77 -5.32
N TYR A 107 -3.03 -4.49 -4.63
CA TYR A 107 -3.25 -4.91 -3.25
C TYR A 107 -2.07 -4.56 -2.37
N ILE A 108 -2.35 -3.76 -1.34
CA ILE A 108 -1.43 -3.37 -0.28
C ILE A 108 -2.00 -3.86 1.05
N GLY A 109 -1.13 -4.34 1.93
CA GLY A 109 -1.50 -4.74 3.29
C GLY A 109 -1.70 -3.53 4.20
N VAL A 110 -1.24 -3.64 5.43
CA VAL A 110 -1.23 -2.54 6.38
C VAL A 110 -0.19 -1.50 5.95
N VAL A 111 -0.60 -0.23 5.92
CA VAL A 111 0.28 0.93 5.77
C VAL A 111 0.28 1.69 7.08
N ASP A 112 1.29 1.41 7.90
CA ASP A 112 1.42 2.04 9.20
C ASP A 112 2.10 3.41 9.08
N CYS A 113 1.36 4.49 9.30
CA CYS A 113 1.88 5.85 9.25
C CYS A 113 2.12 6.45 10.65
N SER A 114 2.14 5.65 11.71
CA SER A 114 2.31 6.12 13.10
C SER A 114 3.58 6.95 13.32
N SER A 115 4.68 6.61 12.63
CA SER A 115 5.96 7.33 12.71
C SER A 115 6.13 8.45 11.67
N ALA A 116 5.09 8.77 10.88
CA ALA A 116 5.18 9.80 9.86
C ALA A 116 5.44 11.18 10.50
N GLN A 117 6.55 11.82 10.11
CA GLN A 117 6.98 13.10 10.71
C GLN A 117 6.33 14.31 10.05
N SER A 118 5.85 14.16 8.82
CA SER A 118 5.16 15.23 8.11
C SER A 118 3.68 15.26 8.47
N ALA A 119 3.19 16.46 8.76
CA ALA A 119 1.80 16.86 9.03
C ALA A 119 0.74 16.40 8.00
N SER A 120 1.09 15.73 6.92
CA SER A 120 0.16 15.09 6.00
C SER A 120 0.80 13.95 5.24
N LEU A 121 0.01 12.91 4.98
CA LEU A 121 0.34 11.82 4.06
C LEU A 121 0.25 12.28 2.60
N SER A 122 0.99 13.33 2.25
CA SER A 122 0.94 13.96 0.94
C SER A 122 1.33 12.97 -0.16
N TYR A 123 0.49 12.88 -1.19
CA TYR A 123 0.72 12.09 -2.40
C TYR A 123 0.95 10.58 -2.17
N ILE A 124 0.58 10.02 -1.01
CA ILE A 124 0.86 8.61 -0.66
C ILE A 124 0.41 7.62 -1.74
N PHE A 125 -0.82 7.79 -2.24
CA PHE A 125 -1.42 6.98 -3.30
C PHE A 125 -1.70 7.82 -4.56
N SER A 126 -1.00 8.95 -4.73
CA SER A 126 -1.12 9.75 -5.94
C SER A 126 -0.66 8.93 -7.14
N SER A 127 -1.48 8.95 -8.20
CA SER A 127 -1.30 8.22 -9.44
C SER A 127 -1.21 6.70 -9.28
N ALA A 128 -1.71 6.14 -8.17
CA ALA A 128 -1.89 4.71 -7.97
C ALA A 128 -3.12 4.20 -8.75
N LYS A 129 -3.08 4.31 -10.08
CA LYS A 129 -4.23 4.12 -10.98
C LYS A 129 -4.82 2.71 -10.94
N GLU A 130 -3.99 1.73 -10.59
CA GLU A 130 -4.37 0.31 -10.49
C GLU A 130 -4.68 -0.14 -9.06
N LEU A 131 -4.51 0.71 -8.06
CA LEU A 131 -4.72 0.35 -6.66
C LEU A 131 -6.21 0.06 -6.42
N VAL A 132 -6.51 -1.14 -5.91
CA VAL A 132 -7.86 -1.64 -5.63
C VAL A 132 -8.13 -1.70 -4.13
N SER A 133 -7.16 -2.20 -3.36
CA SER A 133 -7.32 -2.41 -1.92
C SER A 133 -6.06 -2.01 -1.16
N VAL A 134 -6.29 -1.28 -0.07
CA VAL A 134 -5.35 -1.10 1.04
C VAL A 134 -6.03 -1.69 2.26
N GLU A 135 -5.45 -2.70 2.88
CA GLU A 135 -6.08 -3.39 4.01
C GLU A 135 -6.42 -2.42 5.14
N LYS A 136 -5.45 -1.60 5.51
CA LYS A 136 -5.58 -0.61 6.59
C LYS A 136 -4.51 0.47 6.47
N VAL A 137 -4.87 1.71 6.78
CA VAL A 137 -3.91 2.78 7.05
C VAL A 137 -4.01 3.17 8.52
N ILE A 138 -2.89 3.12 9.24
CA ILE A 138 -2.80 3.55 10.64
C ILE A 138 -2.35 5.02 10.64
N MET A 139 -3.17 5.92 11.17
CA MET A 139 -2.89 7.35 11.20
C MET A 139 -1.83 7.70 12.26
N PRO A 140 -0.97 8.71 12.01
CA PRO A 140 -0.13 9.29 13.06
C PRO A 140 -0.98 9.98 14.15
N GLU A 141 -0.47 9.99 15.38
CA GLU A 141 -1.09 10.72 16.49
C GLU A 141 -0.58 12.17 16.53
N MET A 142 -1.14 13.04 15.69
CA MET A 142 -0.80 14.47 15.67
C MET A 142 -1.97 15.33 15.22
N ASP A 143 -1.97 16.63 15.56
CA ASP A 143 -3.08 17.56 15.28
C ASP A 143 -3.40 17.73 13.79
N SER A 144 -2.42 17.45 12.93
CA SER A 144 -2.55 17.50 11.48
C SER A 144 -2.71 16.13 10.84
N ALA A 145 -2.94 15.06 11.61
CA ALA A 145 -3.08 13.71 11.07
C ALA A 145 -4.15 13.65 9.97
N GLY A 146 -3.78 13.07 8.83
CA GLY A 146 -4.68 12.88 7.69
C GLY A 146 -3.97 13.01 6.35
N PHE A 147 -4.78 13.03 5.30
CA PHE A 147 -4.32 13.01 3.92
C PHE A 147 -4.35 14.44 3.35
N ALA A 148 -3.27 14.88 2.70
CA ALA A 148 -3.32 16.13 1.93
C ALA A 148 -4.22 15.99 0.69
N ASP A 149 -4.55 17.12 0.06
CA ASP A 149 -5.44 17.20 -1.11
C ASP A 149 -5.11 16.17 -2.21
N LYS A 150 -3.84 15.98 -2.55
CA LYS A 150 -3.42 15.09 -3.66
C LYS A 150 -3.07 13.67 -3.24
N SER A 151 -3.39 13.26 -2.02
CA SER A 151 -3.01 11.95 -1.49
C SER A 151 -3.59 10.77 -2.28
N PHE A 152 -4.77 10.97 -2.87
CA PHE A 152 -5.47 9.97 -3.69
C PHE A 152 -5.66 10.44 -5.14
N GLU A 153 -4.92 11.46 -5.59
CA GLU A 153 -5.06 11.99 -6.96
C GLU A 153 -4.92 10.85 -7.97
N ASN A 154 -5.92 10.66 -8.83
CA ASN A 154 -5.98 9.56 -9.82
C ASN A 154 -6.07 8.12 -9.28
N ALA A 155 -6.35 7.88 -8.00
CA ALA A 155 -6.60 6.54 -7.43
C ALA A 155 -7.99 5.98 -7.80
N LYS A 156 -8.30 5.93 -9.11
CA LYS A 156 -9.66 5.71 -9.65
C LYS A 156 -10.24 4.31 -9.41
N LYS A 157 -9.41 3.32 -9.11
CA LYS A 157 -9.81 1.93 -8.89
C LYS A 157 -9.88 1.55 -7.42
N LEU A 158 -9.62 2.48 -6.49
CA LEU A 158 -9.60 2.18 -5.06
C LEU A 158 -11.02 1.86 -4.58
N GLU A 159 -11.25 0.59 -4.24
CA GLU A 159 -12.53 0.08 -3.74
C GLU A 159 -12.50 -0.02 -2.22
N HIS A 160 -11.39 -0.52 -1.67
CA HIS A 160 -11.29 -0.90 -0.26
C HIS A 160 -10.12 -0.20 0.43
N ILE A 161 -10.44 0.54 1.47
CA ILE A 161 -9.50 1.12 2.44
C ILE A 161 -10.17 1.20 3.81
N ARG A 162 -9.44 0.84 4.87
CA ARG A 162 -9.84 1.06 6.26
C ARG A 162 -8.88 2.04 6.91
N ILE A 163 -9.39 2.92 7.76
CA ILE A 163 -8.60 3.83 8.57
C ILE A 163 -8.63 3.37 10.03
N GLU A 164 -7.46 3.36 10.65
CA GLU A 164 -7.27 3.21 12.10
C GLU A 164 -6.61 4.48 12.63
N GLY A 165 -7.11 5.00 13.75
CA GLY A 165 -6.73 6.31 14.27
C GLY A 165 -7.63 7.44 13.75
N VAL A 166 -7.16 8.68 13.86
CA VAL A 166 -7.99 9.89 13.70
C VAL A 166 -7.49 10.77 12.56
N ILE A 167 -8.40 11.19 11.68
CA ILE A 167 -8.19 12.22 10.65
C ILE A 167 -8.63 13.56 11.24
N ARG A 168 -7.70 14.52 11.31
CA ARG A 168 -7.88 15.85 11.90
C ARG A 168 -7.80 16.99 10.89
N ARG A 169 -7.54 16.68 9.61
CA ARG A 169 -7.42 17.68 8.55
C ARG A 169 -8.25 17.35 7.31
N SER A 170 -8.49 18.40 6.53
CA SER A 170 -9.19 18.30 5.25
C SER A 170 -8.53 17.28 4.32
N THR A 171 -9.36 16.41 3.73
CA THR A 171 -8.96 15.24 2.94
C THR A 171 -9.79 15.16 1.67
N ASN A 172 -9.16 14.85 0.53
CA ASN A 172 -9.83 14.76 -0.76
C ASN A 172 -9.70 13.36 -1.36
N LEU A 173 -10.85 12.69 -1.50
CA LEU A 173 -11.04 11.35 -2.07
C LEU A 173 -11.89 11.40 -3.35
N SER A 174 -12.06 12.57 -3.97
CA SER A 174 -12.88 12.77 -5.18
C SER A 174 -12.48 11.87 -6.36
N TRP A 175 -11.20 11.50 -6.46
CA TRP A 175 -10.71 10.61 -7.52
C TRP A 175 -11.03 9.14 -7.28
N SER A 176 -11.33 8.73 -6.04
CA SER A 176 -11.61 7.33 -5.68
C SER A 176 -13.09 7.00 -5.95
N VAL A 177 -13.44 6.96 -7.23
CA VAL A 177 -14.83 6.93 -7.73
C VAL A 177 -15.58 5.61 -7.49
N VAL A 178 -14.89 4.56 -7.03
CA VAL A 178 -15.46 3.22 -6.81
C VAL A 178 -15.35 2.74 -5.36
N LEU A 179 -15.07 3.64 -4.40
CA LEU A 179 -15.02 3.30 -2.98
C LEU A 179 -16.30 2.60 -2.52
N LYS A 180 -16.14 1.52 -1.76
CA LYS A 180 -17.26 0.77 -1.19
C LYS A 180 -17.79 1.43 0.08
N LYS A 181 -19.02 1.05 0.44
CA LYS A 181 -19.74 1.52 1.62
C LYS A 181 -18.89 1.39 2.89
N GLU A 182 -18.27 0.23 3.10
CA GLU A 182 -17.46 -0.04 4.30
C GLU A 182 -16.27 0.92 4.41
N SER A 183 -15.65 1.27 3.29
CA SER A 183 -14.50 2.17 3.26
C SER A 183 -14.89 3.61 3.50
N ILE A 184 -15.98 4.07 2.89
CA ILE A 184 -16.52 5.40 3.15
C ILE A 184 -16.92 5.52 4.63
N THR A 185 -17.64 4.53 5.18
CA THR A 185 -18.01 4.49 6.60
C THR A 185 -16.77 4.52 7.50
N SER A 186 -15.75 3.71 7.21
CA SER A 186 -14.50 3.71 7.99
C SER A 186 -13.81 5.07 7.98
N ILE A 187 -13.76 5.75 6.83
CA ILE A 187 -13.16 7.08 6.72
C ILE A 187 -13.97 8.10 7.53
N VAL A 188 -15.30 8.11 7.40
CA VAL A 188 -16.16 9.05 8.15
C VAL A 188 -16.03 8.84 9.66
N GLN A 189 -16.03 7.59 10.13
CA GLN A 189 -15.86 7.25 11.54
C GLN A 189 -14.50 7.68 12.09
N ALA A 190 -13.45 7.66 11.26
CA ALA A 190 -12.12 8.11 11.62
C ALA A 190 -11.96 9.65 11.67
N LEU A 191 -12.95 10.43 11.21
CA LEU A 191 -12.90 11.89 11.33
C LEU A 191 -12.93 12.31 12.81
N SER A 192 -12.10 13.28 13.17
CA SER A 192 -12.02 13.82 14.54
C SER A 192 -13.35 14.42 15.00
N ASP A 193 -13.77 14.12 16.23
CA ASP A 193 -14.94 14.75 16.86
C ASP A 193 -14.67 16.19 17.31
N THR A 194 -13.41 16.63 17.30
CA THR A 194 -12.99 17.95 17.81
C THR A 194 -12.36 18.86 16.77
N ALA A 195 -12.05 18.36 15.56
CA ALA A 195 -11.49 19.21 14.51
C ALA A 195 -12.60 20.06 13.89
N GLU A 196 -12.40 21.36 13.77
CA GLU A 196 -13.40 22.29 13.22
C GLU A 196 -12.95 22.88 11.87
N GLY A 197 -13.93 23.27 11.05
CA GLY A 197 -13.70 23.94 9.77
C GLY A 197 -13.02 23.07 8.70
N GLN A 198 -12.93 21.76 8.91
CA GLN A 198 -12.33 20.83 7.97
C GLN A 198 -13.35 20.33 6.95
N THR A 199 -12.86 20.03 5.74
CA THR A 199 -13.66 19.47 4.65
C THR A 199 -13.17 18.09 4.27
N ILE A 200 -14.08 17.13 4.17
CA ILE A 200 -13.84 15.89 3.46
C ILE A 200 -14.59 15.88 2.13
N THR A 201 -13.89 15.58 1.05
CA THR A 201 -14.48 15.51 -0.29
C THR A 201 -14.50 14.07 -0.77
N PHE A 202 -15.68 13.56 -1.12
CA PHE A 202 -15.86 12.25 -1.76
C PHE A 202 -16.27 12.41 -3.22
N SER A 203 -16.14 11.34 -4.01
CA SER A 203 -16.74 11.30 -5.35
C SER A 203 -18.26 11.17 -5.24
N GLN A 204 -18.98 11.97 -6.03
CA GLN A 204 -20.43 11.83 -6.20
C GLN A 204 -20.80 10.42 -6.70
N ALA A 205 -20.01 9.85 -7.61
CA ALA A 205 -20.23 8.52 -8.15
C ALA A 205 -20.08 7.44 -7.06
N ALA A 206 -19.02 7.53 -6.24
CA ALA A 206 -18.80 6.59 -5.14
C ALA A 206 -19.95 6.66 -4.12
N LYS A 207 -20.38 7.87 -3.74
CA LYS A 207 -21.53 8.07 -2.85
C LYS A 207 -22.79 7.42 -3.42
N ASN A 208 -23.12 7.70 -4.68
CA ASN A 208 -24.36 7.20 -5.30
C ASN A 208 -24.38 5.68 -5.45
N ASN A 209 -23.21 5.06 -5.63
CA ASN A 209 -23.07 3.61 -5.70
C ASN A 209 -23.16 2.92 -4.33
N ALA A 210 -22.75 3.60 -3.26
CA ALA A 210 -22.60 3.00 -1.93
C ALA A 210 -23.75 3.32 -0.96
N PHE A 211 -24.48 4.42 -1.15
CA PHE A 211 -25.49 4.90 -0.20
C PHE A 211 -26.74 5.45 -0.89
N THR A 212 -27.89 5.14 -0.32
CA THR A 212 -29.10 5.96 -0.51
C THR A 212 -28.93 7.35 0.14
N ASP A 213 -29.79 8.31 -0.20
CA ASP A 213 -29.73 9.66 0.39
C ASP A 213 -29.94 9.65 1.91
N SER A 214 -30.84 8.80 2.41
CA SER A 214 -31.11 8.69 3.85
C SER A 214 -29.91 8.10 4.61
N GLU A 215 -29.30 7.03 4.09
CA GLU A 215 -28.13 6.42 4.73
C GLU A 215 -26.92 7.37 4.70
N TRP A 216 -26.76 8.12 3.61
CA TRP A 216 -25.71 9.13 3.51
C TRP A 216 -25.91 10.24 4.54
N ALA A 217 -27.13 10.77 4.66
CA ALA A 217 -27.47 11.81 5.62
C ALA A 217 -27.25 11.34 7.07
N GLU A 218 -27.64 10.10 7.39
CA GLU A 218 -27.40 9.50 8.71
C GLU A 218 -25.90 9.38 9.01
N LEU A 219 -25.11 8.86 8.06
CA LEU A 219 -23.67 8.70 8.24
C LEU A 219 -22.97 10.04 8.49
N ILE A 220 -23.19 11.04 7.63
CA ILE A 220 -22.51 12.35 7.79
C ILE A 220 -23.02 13.12 9.02
N GLY A 221 -24.28 12.88 9.44
CA GLY A 221 -24.86 13.43 10.66
C GLY A 221 -24.11 13.04 11.94
N THR A 222 -23.31 11.96 11.90
CA THR A 222 -22.42 11.57 13.00
C THR A 222 -21.22 12.50 13.20
N LYS A 223 -20.92 13.38 12.23
CA LYS A 223 -19.75 14.29 12.25
C LYS A 223 -20.17 15.73 11.90
N PRO A 224 -21.00 16.39 12.72
CA PRO A 224 -21.56 17.72 12.40
C PRO A 224 -20.52 18.85 12.34
N ASN A 225 -19.33 18.64 12.90
CA ASN A 225 -18.20 19.57 12.87
C ASN A 225 -17.41 19.55 11.54
N TRP A 226 -17.72 18.61 10.64
CA TRP A 226 -17.08 18.47 9.33
C TRP A 226 -17.98 18.95 8.20
N THR A 227 -17.38 19.59 7.20
CA THR A 227 -18.04 19.84 5.91
C THR A 227 -17.85 18.64 4.99
N PHE A 228 -18.94 18.11 4.45
CA PHE A 228 -18.93 17.03 3.47
C PHE A 228 -19.19 17.60 2.08
N SER A 229 -18.22 17.42 1.18
CA SER A 229 -18.30 17.84 -0.21
C SER A 229 -18.37 16.63 -1.14
N LEU A 230 -19.05 16.79 -2.27
CA LEU A 230 -19.11 15.81 -3.36
C LEU A 230 -18.58 16.43 -4.64
N ALA A 231 -17.76 15.68 -5.37
CA ALA A 231 -17.13 16.09 -6.63
C ALA A 231 -17.32 15.05 -7.75
#